data_AF-A0A1E3H0J6-F1
#
_entry.id   AF-A0A1E3H0J6-F1
#
_cell.length_a   1.000
_cell.length_b   1.000
_cell.length_c   1.000
_cell.angle_alpha   90.00
_cell.angle_beta   90.00
_cell.angle_gamma   90.00
#
_symmetry.space_group_name_H-M   'P 1'
#
loop_
_entity.id
_entity.type
_entity.pdbx_description
1 polymer ?
#
loop_
_entity_poly.entity_id
_entity_poly.type
_entity_poly.pdbx_seq_one_letter_code
_entity_poly.pdbx_strand_id
1 'polypeptide(L)'
;MHLAAAVDRTRRITVADAGGLSTLKDAEETLARLRARQGRMAAFDAALADLETSGDPEALRQRLADAGCGKPVRTTADDVLARLRPAPARPTELS
;
A
#
# COMPACT_ATOMS: atom_id res chain seq x y z
N MET A 1 24.99 -19.79 51.82
CA MET A 1 24.58 -20.00 50.41
C MET A 1 23.27 -19.26 50.04
N HIS A 2 22.94 -18.13 50.67
CA HIS A 2 21.65 -17.44 50.47
C HIS A 2 21.69 -16.31 49.44
N LEU A 3 22.86 -15.69 49.26
CA LEU A 3 23.04 -14.53 48.39
C LEU A 3 22.90 -14.91 46.91
N ALA A 4 23.44 -16.05 46.50
CA ALA A 4 23.26 -16.59 45.15
C ALA A 4 21.79 -16.87 44.81
N ALA A 5 21.02 -17.43 45.75
CA ALA A 5 19.60 -17.70 45.56
C ALA A 5 18.77 -16.40 45.48
N ALA A 6 19.12 -15.37 46.26
CA ALA A 6 18.48 -14.06 46.21
C ALA A 6 18.74 -13.33 44.87
N VAL A 7 19.96 -13.43 44.35
CA VAL A 7 20.33 -12.85 43.05
C VAL A 7 19.61 -13.56 41.90
N ASP A 8 19.55 -14.89 41.92
CA ASP A 8 18.84 -15.66 40.89
C ASP A 8 17.34 -15.32 40.86
N ARG A 9 16.71 -15.16 42.03
CA ARG A 9 15.30 -14.76 42.13
C ARG A 9 15.06 -13.37 41.55
N THR A 10 15.93 -12.40 41.86
CA THR A 10 15.82 -11.03 41.33
C THR A 10 15.97 -11.01 39.82
N ARG A 11 16.96 -11.75 39.28
CA ARG A 11 17.20 -11.87 37.84
C ARG A 11 16.01 -12.47 37.09
N ARG A 12 15.33 -13.47 37.67
CA ARG A 12 14.13 -14.07 37.05
C ARG A 12 12.96 -13.08 36.96
N ILE A 13 12.76 -12.25 37.99
CA ILE A 13 11.71 -11.23 37.99
C ILE A 13 11.98 -10.19 36.90
N THR A 14 13.22 -9.70 36.80
CA THR A 14 13.57 -8.69 35.78
C THR A 14 13.44 -9.22 34.35
N VAL A 15 13.76 -10.50 34.11
CA VAL A 15 13.61 -11.13 32.79
C VAL A 15 12.13 -11.34 32.43
N ALA A 16 11.30 -11.74 33.39
CA ALA A 16 9.86 -11.88 33.17
C ALA A 16 9.18 -10.54 32.88
N ASP A 17 9.57 -9.48 33.60
CA ASP A 17 9.06 -8.13 33.42
C ASP A 17 9.48 -7.54 32.05
N ALA A 18 10.76 -7.67 31.68
CA ALA A 18 11.24 -7.27 30.37
C ALA A 18 10.57 -8.05 29.21
N GLY A 19 10.28 -9.33 29.41
CA GLY A 19 9.53 -10.15 28.45
C GLY A 19 8.09 -9.66 28.27
N GLY A 20 7.40 -9.30 29.35
CA GLY A 20 6.04 -8.76 29.32
C GLY A 20 5.95 -7.37 28.67
N LEU A 21 6.96 -6.52 28.87
CA LEU A 21 7.04 -5.21 28.20
C LEU A 21 7.30 -5.34 26.70
N SER A 22 8.10 -6.33 26.28
CA SER A 22 8.32 -6.63 24.86
C SER A 22 7.02 -7.12 24.20
N THR A 23 6.29 -8.05 24.82
CA THR A 23 5.04 -8.57 24.25
C THR A 23 3.94 -7.51 24.18
N LEU A 24 3.88 -6.60 25.16
CA LEU A 24 2.96 -5.47 25.14
C LEU A 24 3.28 -4.52 23.98
N LYS A 25 4.55 -4.16 23.81
CA LYS A 25 5.00 -3.30 22.71
C LYS A 25 4.69 -3.91 21.34
N ASP A 26 4.89 -5.21 21.18
CA ASP A 26 4.57 -5.93 19.94
C ASP A 26 3.06 -5.95 19.65
N ALA A 27 2.24 -6.08 20.70
CA ALA A 27 0.79 -6.01 20.60
C ALA A 27 0.31 -4.60 20.20
N GLU A 28 0.89 -3.55 20.77
CA GLU A 28 0.61 -2.15 20.42
C GLU A 28 0.99 -1.85 18.97
N GLU A 29 2.15 -2.31 18.51
CA GLU A 29 2.57 -2.15 17.12
C GLU A 29 1.61 -2.86 16.17
N THR A 30 1.20 -4.08 16.53
CA THR A 30 0.21 -4.85 15.75
C THR A 30 -1.13 -4.13 15.70
N LEU A 31 -1.60 -3.57 16.82
CA LEU A 31 -2.82 -2.77 16.87
C LEU A 31 -2.72 -1.50 16.02
N ALA A 32 -1.58 -0.81 16.03
CA ALA A 32 -1.33 0.35 15.20
C ALA A 32 -1.41 0.00 13.70
N ARG A 33 -0.78 -1.12 13.29
CA ARG A 33 -0.86 -1.62 11.90
C ARG A 33 -2.29 -1.97 11.51
N LEU A 34 -3.05 -2.62 12.39
CA LEU A 34 -4.46 -2.97 12.15
C LEU A 34 -5.34 -1.72 12.00
N ARG A 35 -5.21 -0.73 12.89
CA ARG A 35 -5.94 0.54 12.81
C ARG A 35 -5.62 1.29 11.52
N ALA A 36 -4.35 1.35 11.14
CA ALA A 36 -3.96 1.97 9.88
C ALA A 36 -4.59 1.26 8.67
N ARG A 37 -4.66 -0.08 8.69
CA ARG A 37 -5.35 -0.85 7.65
C ARG A 37 -6.85 -0.60 7.63
N GLN A 38 -7.50 -0.59 8.80
CA GLN A 38 -8.94 -0.30 8.92
C GLN A 38 -9.27 1.10 8.42
N GLY A 39 -8.45 2.10 8.73
CA GLY A 39 -8.62 3.45 8.20
C GLY A 39 -8.54 3.51 6.68
N ARG A 40 -7.59 2.79 6.06
CA ARG A 40 -7.51 2.67 4.60
C ARG A 40 -8.74 1.99 4.00
N MET A 41 -9.25 0.93 4.64
CA MET A 41 -10.46 0.25 4.18
C MET A 41 -11.68 1.16 4.27
N ALA A 42 -11.87 1.88 5.39
CA ALA A 42 -12.96 2.83 5.54
C ALA A 42 -12.90 3.97 4.51
N ALA A 43 -11.70 4.48 4.20
CA ALA A 43 -11.52 5.48 3.15
C ALA A 43 -11.86 4.93 1.76
N PHE A 44 -11.50 3.68 1.48
CA PHE A 44 -11.85 3.01 0.24
C PHE A 44 -13.36 2.79 0.12
N ASP A 45 -14.01 2.29 1.17
CA ASP A 45 -15.46 2.08 1.20
C ASP A 45 -16.21 3.41 1.00
N ALA A 46 -15.74 4.49 1.64
CA ALA A 46 -16.32 5.82 1.45
C ALA A 46 -16.15 6.34 0.01
N ALA A 47 -14.98 6.13 -0.59
CA ALA A 47 -14.75 6.50 -1.99
C ALA A 47 -15.61 5.67 -2.94
N LEU A 48 -15.83 4.39 -2.65
CA LEU A 48 -16.71 3.52 -3.42
C LEU A 48 -18.18 3.94 -3.30
N ALA A 49 -18.63 4.32 -2.11
CA ALA A 49 -19.98 4.82 -1.90
C ALA A 49 -20.23 6.18 -2.60
N ASP A 50 -19.28 7.11 -2.53
CA ASP A 50 -19.34 8.38 -3.27
C ASP A 50 -19.45 8.12 -4.78
N LEU A 51 -18.69 7.12 -5.22
CA LEU A 51 -18.69 6.72 -6.61
C LEU A 51 -20.04 6.15 -7.08
N GLU A 52 -20.60 5.21 -6.33
CA GLU A 52 -21.93 4.65 -6.60
C GLU A 52 -23.01 5.73 -6.61
N THR A 53 -22.86 6.75 -5.77
CA THR A 53 -23.82 7.86 -5.66
C THR A 53 -23.73 8.84 -6.84
N SER A 54 -22.54 9.05 -7.41
CA SER A 54 -22.33 10.02 -8.51
C SER A 54 -23.08 9.68 -9.80
N GLY A 55 -23.47 8.40 -9.98
CA GLY A 55 -24.34 7.93 -11.05
C GLY A 55 -23.80 8.06 -12.49
N ASP A 56 -22.61 8.64 -12.68
CA ASP A 56 -21.99 8.84 -14.00
C ASP A 56 -20.76 7.92 -14.19
N PRO A 57 -20.95 6.77 -14.86
CA PRO A 57 -19.86 5.81 -15.11
C PRO A 57 -18.77 6.37 -16.03
N GLU A 58 -19.04 7.41 -16.83
CA GLU A 58 -18.02 8.04 -17.68
C GLU A 58 -17.13 8.99 -16.90
N ALA A 59 -17.71 9.80 -16.00
CA ALA A 59 -16.94 10.62 -15.05
C ALA A 59 -16.06 9.76 -14.14
N LEU A 60 -16.57 8.60 -13.69
CA LEU A 60 -15.78 7.60 -12.99
C LEU A 60 -14.59 7.13 -13.81
N ARG A 61 -14.85 6.65 -15.03
CA ARG A 61 -13.82 6.08 -15.90
C ARG A 61 -12.70 7.09 -16.17
N GLN A 62 -13.06 8.37 -16.35
CA GLN A 62 -12.10 9.46 -16.50
C GLN A 62 -11.25 9.65 -15.24
N ARG A 63 -11.87 9.74 -14.06
CA ARG A 63 -11.13 9.89 -12.78
C ARG A 63 -10.19 8.73 -12.49
N LEU A 64 -10.60 7.49 -12.80
CA LEU A 64 -9.75 6.31 -12.65
C LEU A 64 -8.55 6.37 -13.60
N ALA A 65 -8.77 6.73 -14.87
CA ALA A 65 -7.68 6.89 -15.82
C ALA A 65 -6.71 8.02 -15.41
N ASP A 66 -7.23 9.14 -14.88
CA ASP A 66 -6.41 10.25 -14.38
C ASP A 66 -5.59 9.84 -13.12
N ALA A 67 -6.10 8.92 -12.30
CA ALA A 67 -5.38 8.30 -11.18
C ALA A 67 -4.38 7.20 -11.61
N GLY A 68 -4.25 6.92 -12.91
CA GLY A 68 -3.40 5.85 -13.44
C GLY A 68 -4.01 4.45 -13.32
N CYS A 69 -5.30 4.36 -12.98
CA CYS A 69 -6.05 3.12 -12.91
C CYS A 69 -6.74 2.83 -14.26
N GLY A 70 -6.06 2.09 -15.14
CA GLY A 70 -6.60 1.65 -16.42
C GLY A 70 -6.01 2.36 -17.63
N LYS A 71 -6.61 2.15 -18.81
CA LYS A 71 -6.17 2.80 -20.05
C LYS A 71 -6.62 4.27 -20.04
N PRO A 72 -5.78 5.21 -20.54
CA PRO A 72 -6.18 6.60 -20.72
C PRO A 72 -7.48 6.70 -21.52
N VAL A 73 -8.47 7.43 -21.00
CA VAL A 73 -9.76 7.65 -21.68
C VAL A 73 -9.63 8.62 -22.85
N ARG A 74 -8.62 9.49 -22.81
CA ARG A 74 -8.27 10.43 -23.87
C ARG A 74 -6.90 10.07 -24.43
N THR A 75 -6.75 10.22 -25.75
CA THR A 75 -5.45 10.18 -26.42
C THR A 75 -4.52 11.23 -25.81
N THR A 76 -3.37 10.78 -25.35
CA THR A 76 -2.31 11.62 -24.80
C THR A 76 -1.41 12.17 -25.91
N ALA A 77 -0.58 13.15 -25.59
CA ALA A 77 0.41 13.68 -26.53
C ALA A 77 1.38 12.59 -26.99
N ASP A 78 1.78 11.69 -26.10
CA ASP A 78 2.68 10.57 -26.42
C ASP A 78 2.03 9.58 -27.38
N ASP A 79 0.74 9.31 -27.25
CA ASP A 79 -0.01 8.47 -28.19
C ASP A 79 -0.01 9.08 -29.60
N VAL A 80 -0.17 10.41 -29.69
CA VAL A 80 -0.10 11.14 -30.96
C VAL A 80 1.31 11.09 -31.54
N LEU A 81 2.34 11.33 -30.73
CA LEU A 81 3.74 11.29 -31.15
C LEU A 81 4.17 9.89 -31.60
N ALA A 82 3.71 8.84 -30.91
CA ALA A 82 3.96 7.46 -31.29
C ALA A 82 3.34 7.12 -32.65
N ARG A 83 2.12 7.59 -32.92
CA ARG A 83 1.46 7.43 -34.22
C ARG A 83 2.17 8.18 -35.35
N LEU A 84 2.74 9.35 -35.04
CA LEU A 84 3.44 10.18 -36.02
C LEU A 84 4.87 9.71 -36.30
N ARG A 85 5.41 8.75 -35.54
CA ARG A 85 6.75 8.21 -35.82
C ARG A 85 6.73 7.47 -37.17
N PRO A 86 7.67 7.79 -38.08
CA PRO A 86 7.81 7.06 -39.33
C PRO A 86 8.14 5.60 -39.05
N ALA A 87 7.57 4.70 -39.85
CA ALA A 87 7.87 3.27 -39.76
C ALA A 87 9.38 3.05 -39.91
N PRO A 88 10.00 2.17 -39.09
CA PRO A 88 11.42 1.87 -39.24
C PRO A 88 11.66 1.36 -40.66
N ALA A 89 12.65 1.92 -41.34
CA ALA A 89 13.04 1.50 -42.69
C ALA A 89 13.29 -0.01 -42.67
N ARG A 90 12.53 -0.76 -43.49
CA ARG A 90 12.77 -2.18 -43.71
C ARG A 90 14.21 -2.34 -44.21
N PRO A 91 15.04 -3.21 -43.60
CA PRO A 91 16.36 -3.49 -44.13
C PRO A 91 16.18 -4.08 -45.53
N THR A 92 16.62 -3.32 -46.54
CA THR A 92 16.79 -3.83 -47.89
C THR A 92 17.89 -4.87 -47.83
N GLU A 93 17.51 -6.15 -47.88
CA GLU A 93 18.47 -7.22 -48.11
C GLU A 93 19.10 -6.97 -49.48
N LEU A 94 20.39 -6.63 -49.43
CA LEU A 94 21.27 -6.51 -50.58
C LEU A 94 21.43 -7.89 -51.20
N SER A 95 20.94 -8.04 -52.42
CA SER A 95 21.23 -9.16 -53.31
C SER A 95 22.46 -8.89 -54.16
#